data_AF-A0AA38UHB3-F1
#
_entry.id   AF-A0AA38UHB3-F1
#
_cell.length_a   1.000
_cell.length_b   1.000
_cell.length_c   1.000
_cell.angle_alpha   90.00
_cell.angle_beta   90.00
_cell.angle_gamma   90.00
#
_symmetry.space_group_name_H-M   'P 1'
#
loop_
_entity.id
_entity.type
_entity.pdbx_description
1 polymer ?
#
loop_
_entity_poly.entity_id
_entity_poly.type
_entity_poly.pdbx_seq_one_letter_code
_entity_poly.pdbx_strand_id
1 'polypeptide(L)' 'LFRLALDVLPVQASAVPCERPFSSSKETDTDRRSRMSSVLMEVLQVLKSLYHSERLNFTKSWVAKSSEM' A
#
# COMPACT_ATOMS: atom_id res chain seq x y z
N LEU A 1 2.84 -4.72 -26.38
CA LEU A 1 3.17 -3.44 -25.69
C LEU A 1 2.30 -3.15 -24.48
N PHE A 2 0.96 -3.25 -24.56
CA PHE A 2 0.05 -2.89 -23.46
C PHE A 2 0.32 -3.61 -22.12
N ARG A 3 0.58 -4.92 -22.14
CA ARG A 3 0.91 -5.70 -20.93
C ARG A 3 2.17 -5.22 -20.22
N LEU A 4 3.23 -4.90 -20.98
CA LEU A 4 4.48 -4.37 -20.44
C LEU A 4 4.28 -3.02 -19.74
N ALA A 5 3.42 -2.16 -20.31
CA ALA A 5 3.11 -0.87 -19.69
C ALA A 5 2.37 -1.04 -18.35
N LEU A 6 1.50 -2.05 -18.23
CA LEU A 6 0.81 -2.34 -16.97
C LEU A 6 1.73 -2.81 -15.85
N ASP A 7 2.85 -3.46 -16.18
CA ASP A 7 3.83 -3.91 -15.19
C ASP A 7 4.84 -2.81 -14.84
N VAL A 8 5.26 -2.03 -15.84
CA VAL A 8 6.33 -1.02 -15.68
C VAL A 8 5.82 0.29 -15.08
N LEU A 9 4.63 0.76 -15.45
CA LEU A 9 4.10 2.04 -14.95
C LEU A 9 3.81 2.07 -13.44
N PRO A 10 3.30 1.01 -12.80
CA PRO A 10 3.09 1.01 -11.35
C PRO A 10 4.37 0.69 -10.56
N VAL A 11 5.47 0.32 -11.22
CA VAL A 11 6.74 0.11 -10.54
C VAL A 11 7.19 1.44 -9.95
N GLN A 12 7.20 1.54 -8.62
CA GLN A 12 7.64 2.77 -7.97
C GLN A 12 9.13 2.94 -8.17
N ALA A 13 9.52 4.03 -8.82
CA ALA A 13 10.92 4.37 -9.07
C ALA A 13 11.66 4.86 -7.80
N SER A 14 10.96 5.09 -6.70
CA SER A 14 11.51 5.64 -5.46
C SER A 14 11.20 4.78 -4.24
N ALA A 15 12.00 4.93 -3.19
CA ALA A 15 11.82 4.27 -1.90
C ALA A 15 10.77 4.95 -0.98
N VAL A 16 10.18 6.06 -1.43
CA VAL A 16 9.10 6.81 -0.74
C VAL A 16 7.94 5.94 -0.22
N PRO A 17 7.44 4.90 -0.92
CA PRO A 17 6.46 3.95 -0.38
C PRO A 17 6.88 3.28 0.93
N CYS A 18 8.18 3.09 1.16
CA CYS A 18 8.72 2.48 2.37
C CYS A 18 8.94 3.54 3.46
N GLU A 19 9.37 4.75 3.10
CA GLU A 19 9.66 5.83 4.06
C GLU A 19 8.42 6.33 4.81
N ARG A 20 7.26 6.36 4.15
CA ARG A 20 5.99 6.77 4.78
C ARG A 20 5.53 5.84 5.92
N PRO A 21 5.42 4.52 5.74
CA PRO A 21 5.07 3.62 6.83
C PRO A 21 6.11 3.66 7.96
N PHE A 22 7.41 3.72 7.67
CA PHE A 22 8.46 3.85 8.69
C PHE A 22 8.33 5.13 9.52
N SER A 23 8.13 6.29 8.88
CA SER A 23 7.90 7.55 9.60
C SER A 23 6.63 7.50 10.46
N SER A 24 5.56 6.89 9.95
CA SER A 24 4.30 6.76 10.70
C SER A 24 4.39 5.79 11.87
N SER A 25 5.30 4.81 11.80
CA SER A 25 5.47 3.80 12.83
C SER A 25 6.40 4.26 13.97
N LYS A 26 7.17 5.33 13.77
CA LYS A 26 8.14 5.85 14.75
C LYS A 26 7.50 6.11 16.12
N GLU A 27 6.31 6.70 16.14
CA GLU A 27 5.57 6.99 17.38
C GLU A 27 5.20 5.71 18.13
N THR A 28 4.79 4.66 17.40
CA THR A 28 4.29 3.40 17.98
C THR A 28 5.41 2.44 18.32
N ASP A 29 6.55 2.51 17.64
CA ASP A 29 7.69 1.60 17.79
C ASP A 29 8.74 2.14 18.76
N THR A 30 9.15 3.40 18.60
CA THR A 30 10.24 4.00 19.39
C THR A 30 9.72 4.87 20.54
N ASP A 31 8.84 5.83 20.26
CA ASP A 31 8.51 6.89 21.23
C ASP A 31 7.62 6.40 22.38
N ARG A 32 6.71 5.45 22.10
CA ARG A 32 5.86 4.84 23.15
C ARG A 32 6.47 3.64 23.88
N ARG A 33 7.74 3.29 23.62
CA ARG A 33 8.45 2.13 24.20
C ARG A 33 7.59 0.85 24.22
N SER A 34 6.89 0.58 23.13
CA SER A 34 5.88 -0.49 23.06
C SER A 34 6.44 -1.91 23.20
N ARG A 35 7.77 -2.09 23.28
CA ARG A 35 8.46 -3.40 23.23
C ARG A 35 7.93 -4.27 22.08
N MET A 36 7.47 -3.63 21.01
CA MET A 36 6.96 -4.31 19.83
C MET A 36 8.16 -4.96 19.14
N SER A 37 8.05 -6.24 18.80
CA SER A 37 9.10 -6.90 18.03
C SER A 37 9.12 -6.34 16.61
N SER A 38 10.30 -6.32 15.98
CA SER A 38 10.45 -5.91 14.57
C SER A 38 9.52 -6.69 13.65
N VAL A 39 9.36 -8.00 13.91
CA VAL A 39 8.45 -8.89 13.17
C VAL A 39 6.99 -8.45 13.31
N LEU A 40 6.55 -8.08 14.52
CA LEU A 40 5.17 -7.63 14.73
C LEU A 40 4.90 -6.27 14.07
N MET A 41 5.88 -5.36 14.12
CA MET A 41 5.81 -4.08 13.41
C MET A 41 5.67 -4.29 11.89
N GLU A 42 6.48 -5.18 11.31
CA GLU A 42 6.45 -5.47 9.88
C GLU A 42 5.08 -6.01 9.44
N VAL A 43 4.56 -7.01 10.16
CA VAL A 43 3.24 -7.58 9.89
C VAL A 43 2.14 -6.52 9.98
N LEU A 44 2.20 -5.63 10.97
CA LEU A 44 1.22 -4.54 11.11
C LEU A 44 1.30 -3.52 9.98
N GLN A 45 2.50 -3.15 9.52
CA GLN A 45 2.64 -2.23 8.39
C GLN A 45 2.19 -2.85 7.06
N VAL A 46 2.46 -4.15 6.84
CA VAL A 46 1.94 -4.89 5.68
C VAL A 46 0.42 -4.92 5.72
N LEU A 47 -0.18 -5.26 6.86
CA LEU A 47 -1.63 -5.31 7.03
C LEU A 47 -2.27 -3.93 6.79
N LYS A 48 -1.68 -2.86 7.34
CA LYS A 48 -2.11 -1.48 7.10
C LYS A 48 -2.06 -1.11 5.61
N SER A 49 -1.01 -1.52 4.91
CA SER A 49 -0.84 -1.28 3.47
C SER A 49 -1.88 -2.02 2.64
N LEU A 50 -2.19 -3.28 2.98
CA LEU A 50 -3.22 -4.07 2.33
C LEU A 50 -4.59 -3.40 2.45
N TYR A 51 -5.00 -3.02 3.66
CA TYR A 51 -6.28 -2.31 3.88
C TYR A 51 -6.34 -0.96 3.15
N HIS A 52 -5.22 -0.24 3.08
CA HIS A 52 -5.17 1.02 2.31
C HIS A 52 -5.31 0.77 0.80
N SER A 53 -4.69 -0.29 0.29
CA SER A 53 -4.73 -0.65 -1.13
C SER A 53 -6.11 -1.17 -1.56
N GLU A 54 -6.82 -1.91 -0.70
CA GLU A 54 -8.21 -2.32 -0.95
C GLU A 54 -9.18 -1.13 -1.09
N ARG A 55 -8.91 -0.03 -0.39
CA ARG A 55 -9.65 1.23 -0.52
C ARG A 55 -9.33 1.95 -1.82
N LEU A 56 -8.11 1.82 -2.33
CA LEU A 56 -7.66 2.34 -3.61
C LEU A 56 -8.06 1.41 -4.77
N ASN A 57 -9.33 1.06 -4.85
CA ASN A 57 -9.83 0.29 -5.98
C ASN A 57 -10.08 1.24 -7.16
N PHE A 58 -9.03 1.48 -7.95
CA PHE A 58 -9.06 2.36 -9.12
C PHE A 58 -9.96 1.87 -10.24
N THR A 59 -10.44 0.62 -10.20
CA THR A 59 -11.32 0.05 -11.22
C THR A 59 -12.81 0.08 -10.84
N LYS A 60 -13.17 0.45 -9.60
CA LYS A 60 -14.57 0.59 -9.17
C LYS A 60 -15.40 1.55 -10.04
N SER A 61 -14.80 2.61 -10.59
CA SER A 61 -15.49 3.55 -11.50
C SER A 61 -15.38 3.18 -12.98
N TRP A 62 -14.54 2.21 -13.33
CA TRP A 62 -14.25 1.80 -14.71
C TRP A 62 -15.02 0.54 -15.13
N VAL A 63 -15.87 0.00 -14.26
CA VAL A 63 -16.86 -1.00 -14.66
C VAL A 63 -17.81 -0.30 -15.62
N ALA A 64 -17.47 -0.33 -16.90
CA ALA A 64 -18.35 0.07 -17.98
C ALA A 64 -19.66 -0.69 -17.78
N LYS A 65 -20.78 0.05 -17.68
CA LYS A 65 -22.12 -0.51 -17.76
C LYS A 65 -22.21 -1.31 -19.06
N SER A 66 -21.93 -2.61 -19.00
CA SER A 66 -22.16 -3.55 -20.11
C SER A 66 -23.64 -3.94 -20.19
N SER A 67 -24.54 -3.01 -19.88
CA SER A 67 -25.98 -3.23 -19.89
C SER A 67 -26.72 -2.02 -20.47
N GLU A 68 -26.25 -1.57 -21.63
CA GLU A 68 -27.06 -0.83 -22.61
C GLU A 68 -26.77 -1.44 -23.99
N MET A 69 -27.28 -2.66 -24.19
CA MET A 69 -27.61 -3.22 -25.50
C MET A 69 -28.96 -3.90 -25.38
#